data_AF-A0A538PUH1-F1
#
_entry.id   AF-A0A538PUH1-F1
#
_cell.length_a   1.000
_cell.length_b   1.000
_cell.length_c   1.000
_cell.angle_alpha   90.00
_cell.angle_beta   90.00
_cell.angle_gamma   90.00
#
_symmetry.space_group_name_H-M   'P 1'
#
loop_
_entity.id
_entity.type
_entity.pdbx_description
1 polymer ?
#
loop_
_entity_poly.entity_id
_entity_poly.type
_entity_poly.pdbx_seq_one_letter_code
_entity_poly.pdbx_strand_id
1 'polypeptide(L)'
;MSPSPTRLLVRDELIGFGARPAMSATSFMSLLESSIASTVAAVMIVVDIISERNRNVYTLLVIRPVRRETIIWAKVVAVFGCVTVACIVSILLGMVVDAVRGHAPSAASLYDTGQAIAQMTAVIAMATAAGALFGVLVRSILVAVILVLYIGQNVAVLPLVPSLFGLLPATFWWFILLSFALVAVMLWFAGRAFRRAQL
;
A
#
# COMPACT_ATOMS: atom_id res chain seq x y z
N MET A 1 3.80 62.99 10.40
CA MET A 1 3.87 62.40 9.05
C MET A 1 3.43 60.94 9.16
N SER A 2 2.14 60.69 8.91
CA SER A 2 1.52 59.37 8.99
C SER A 2 1.86 58.55 7.73
N PRO A 3 2.43 57.35 7.83
CA PRO A 3 2.69 56.52 6.66
C PRO A 3 1.35 55.98 6.09
N SER A 4 1.22 56.06 4.77
CA SER A 4 0.03 55.69 4.01
C SER A 4 -0.29 54.18 4.08
N PRO A 5 -1.58 53.80 4.05
CA PRO A 5 -2.05 52.42 4.27
C PRO A 5 -1.65 51.42 3.16
N THR A 6 -1.10 51.89 2.05
CA THR A 6 -0.70 51.05 0.92
C THR A 6 0.62 50.29 1.13
N ARG A 7 1.46 50.69 2.10
CA ARG A 7 2.72 49.96 2.40
C ARG A 7 2.56 48.76 3.34
N LEU A 8 1.44 48.65 4.06
CA LEU A 8 1.17 47.50 4.95
C LEU A 8 0.66 46.29 4.16
N LEU A 9 -0.20 46.50 3.16
CA LEU A 9 -0.75 45.41 2.34
C LEU A 9 0.31 44.70 1.47
N VAL A 10 1.34 45.40 1.00
CA VAL A 10 2.44 44.78 0.24
C VAL A 10 3.35 43.93 1.13
N ARG A 11 3.45 44.27 2.43
CA ARG A 11 4.20 43.46 3.40
C ARG A 11 3.46 42.18 3.77
N ASP A 12 2.14 42.22 3.88
CA ASP A 12 1.34 41.03 4.18
C ASP A 12 1.28 40.04 3.00
N GLU A 13 1.26 40.53 1.76
CA GLU A 13 1.34 39.67 0.55
C GLU A 13 2.71 38.97 0.41
N LEU A 14 3.81 39.63 0.81
CA LEU A 14 5.17 39.03 0.78
C LEU A 14 5.45 38.07 1.95
N ILE A 15 4.67 38.15 3.03
CA ILE A 15 4.72 37.18 4.15
C ILE A 15 3.74 36.01 3.90
N GLY A 16 2.82 36.14 2.95
CA GLY A 16 1.90 35.08 2.50
C GLY A 16 2.52 33.99 1.61
N PHE A 17 3.67 34.24 0.97
CA PHE A 17 4.36 33.23 0.15
C PHE A 17 5.22 32.22 0.95
N GLY A 18 5.38 32.45 2.25
CA GLY A 18 6.16 31.58 3.16
C GLY A 18 5.33 30.53 3.90
N ALA A 19 4.00 30.61 3.87
CA ALA A 19 3.11 29.67 4.55
C ALA A 19 2.54 28.64 3.57
N ARG A 20 3.42 27.95 2.83
CA ARG A 20 3.05 26.60 2.38
C ARG A 20 3.00 25.74 3.64
N PRO A 21 1.90 25.03 3.95
CA PRO A 21 1.98 23.97 4.95
C PRO A 21 3.00 22.97 4.40
N ALA A 22 4.26 23.09 4.84
CA ALA A 22 5.32 22.19 4.46
C ALA A 22 4.99 20.87 5.13
N MET A 23 4.26 20.01 4.42
CA MET A 23 4.04 18.63 4.83
C MET A 23 5.42 18.04 5.13
N SER A 24 5.56 17.38 6.29
CA SER A 24 6.79 16.65 6.64
C SER A 24 7.15 15.71 5.49
N ALA A 25 8.44 15.59 5.18
CA ALA A 25 8.88 14.74 4.08
C ALA A 25 8.44 13.29 4.31
N THR A 26 8.37 12.87 5.58
CA THR A 26 7.88 11.56 6.01
C THR A 26 6.41 11.35 5.66
N SER A 27 5.53 12.33 5.91
CA SER A 27 4.11 12.24 5.55
C SER A 27 3.87 12.25 4.04
N PHE A 28 4.67 13.01 3.30
CA PHE A 28 4.59 13.02 1.84
C PHE A 28 5.04 11.68 1.23
N MET A 29 6.17 11.15 1.71
CA MET A 29 6.69 9.86 1.25
C MET A 29 5.74 8.72 1.58
N SER A 30 5.12 8.70 2.77
CA SER A 30 4.19 7.63 3.13
C SER A 30 2.94 7.59 2.25
N LEU A 31 2.39 8.74 1.87
CA LEU A 31 1.22 8.81 0.99
C LEU A 31 1.55 8.40 -0.44
N LEU A 32 2.67 8.90 -0.98
CA LEU A 32 3.13 8.53 -2.32
C LEU A 32 3.45 7.04 -2.40
N GLU A 33 4.19 6.55 -1.43
CA GLU A 33 4.67 5.18 -1.41
C GLU A 33 3.52 4.20 -1.22
N SER A 34 2.53 4.50 -0.38
CA SER A 34 1.33 3.67 -0.23
C SER A 34 0.63 3.41 -1.58
N SER A 35 0.54 4.43 -2.43
CA SER A 35 -0.15 4.33 -3.73
C SER A 35 0.68 3.57 -4.79
N ILE A 36 1.98 3.83 -4.85
CA ILE A 36 2.87 3.18 -5.83
C ILE A 36 3.20 1.75 -5.40
N ALA A 37 3.50 1.52 -4.13
CA ALA A 37 3.82 0.21 -3.59
C ALA A 37 2.66 -0.77 -3.73
N SER A 38 1.42 -0.33 -3.47
CA SER A 38 0.23 -1.19 -3.62
C SER A 38 0.01 -1.64 -5.06
N THR A 39 0.10 -0.71 -6.01
CA THR A 39 -0.08 -1.02 -7.44
C THR A 39 1.03 -1.94 -7.96
N VAL A 40 2.29 -1.66 -7.63
CA VAL A 40 3.43 -2.51 -8.03
C VAL A 40 3.31 -3.91 -7.42
N ALA A 41 2.97 -4.02 -6.14
CA ALA A 41 2.80 -5.31 -5.47
C ALA A 41 1.71 -6.15 -6.12
N ALA A 42 0.56 -5.53 -6.43
CA ALA A 42 -0.58 -6.22 -7.03
C ALA A 42 -0.28 -6.66 -8.47
N VAL A 43 0.38 -5.82 -9.28
CA VAL A 43 0.76 -6.18 -10.66
C VAL A 43 1.81 -7.29 -10.66
N MET A 44 2.81 -7.22 -9.78
CA MET A 44 3.89 -8.21 -9.70
C MET A 44 3.35 -9.62 -9.43
N ILE A 45 2.47 -9.78 -8.41
CA ILE A 45 1.90 -11.08 -8.07
C ILE A 45 0.99 -11.63 -9.19
N VAL A 46 0.22 -10.75 -9.84
CA VAL A 46 -0.70 -11.13 -10.93
C VAL A 46 0.05 -11.63 -12.14
N VAL A 47 1.06 -10.87 -12.58
CA VAL A 47 1.86 -11.22 -13.75
C VAL A 47 2.64 -12.51 -13.49
N ASP A 48 3.19 -12.68 -12.28
CA ASP A 48 3.91 -13.89 -11.91
C ASP A 48 3.02 -15.14 -11.96
N ILE A 49 1.84 -15.10 -11.34
CA ILE A 49 0.88 -16.22 -11.34
C ILE A 49 0.46 -16.60 -12.76
N ILE A 50 0.12 -15.62 -13.59
CA ILE A 50 -0.36 -15.87 -14.96
C ILE A 50 0.77 -16.29 -15.88
N SER A 51 1.97 -15.72 -15.74
CA SER A 51 3.15 -16.09 -16.51
C SER A 51 3.53 -17.55 -16.28
N GLU A 52 3.57 -18.00 -15.02
CA GLU A 52 3.82 -19.40 -14.69
C GLU A 52 2.74 -20.34 -15.21
N ARG A 53 1.48 -19.87 -15.22
CA ARG A 53 0.35 -20.62 -15.78
C ARG A 53 0.52 -20.80 -17.28
N ASN A 54 0.85 -19.72 -18.00
CA ASN A 54 1.03 -19.75 -19.46
C ASN A 54 2.24 -20.57 -19.89
N ARG A 55 3.30 -20.60 -19.08
CA ARG A 55 4.49 -21.43 -19.31
C ARG A 55 4.32 -22.89 -18.89
N ASN A 56 3.13 -23.29 -18.44
CA ASN A 56 2.84 -24.64 -17.94
C ASN A 56 3.80 -25.11 -16.83
N VAL A 57 4.38 -24.20 -16.04
CA VAL A 57 5.31 -24.58 -14.95
C VAL A 57 4.60 -25.46 -13.91
N TYR A 58 3.29 -25.29 -13.76
CA TYR A 58 2.46 -26.12 -12.87
C TYR A 58 2.37 -27.59 -13.27
N THR A 59 2.72 -27.97 -14.51
CA THR A 59 2.74 -29.39 -14.91
C THR A 59 3.97 -30.12 -14.36
N LEU A 60 5.10 -29.42 -14.18
CA LEU A 60 6.31 -29.96 -13.54
C LEU A 60 6.08 -30.26 -12.05
N LEU A 61 5.16 -29.52 -11.41
CA LEU A 61 4.76 -29.72 -10.01
C LEU A 61 3.90 -30.98 -9.80
N VAL A 62 3.52 -31.70 -10.88
CA VAL A 62 2.93 -33.05 -10.77
C VAL A 62 3.97 -34.08 -10.32
N ILE A 63 5.25 -33.87 -10.65
CA ILE A 63 6.34 -34.82 -10.38
C ILE A 63 6.85 -34.72 -8.93
N ARG A 64 6.72 -33.54 -8.29
CA ARG A 64 6.96 -33.36 -6.85
C ARG A 64 5.68 -32.89 -6.15
N PRO A 65 5.03 -33.71 -5.31
CA PRO A 65 3.74 -33.37 -4.72
C PRO A 65 3.91 -32.34 -3.61
N VAL A 66 4.08 -31.07 -3.98
CA VAL A 66 3.95 -29.94 -3.05
C VAL A 66 2.47 -29.57 -2.95
N ARG A 67 1.98 -29.27 -1.74
CA ARG A 67 0.58 -28.83 -1.56
C ARG A 67 0.34 -27.58 -2.40
N ARG A 68 -0.57 -27.65 -3.36
CA ARG A 68 -0.81 -26.59 -4.36
C ARG A 68 -1.14 -25.23 -3.74
N GLU A 69 -1.80 -25.24 -2.58
CA GLU A 69 -2.12 -24.02 -1.82
C GLU A 69 -0.87 -23.31 -1.29
N THR A 70 0.14 -24.05 -0.81
CA THR A 70 1.33 -23.44 -0.19
C THR A 70 2.16 -22.64 -1.19
N ILE A 71 2.01 -22.91 -2.49
CA ILE A 71 2.72 -22.20 -3.56
C ILE A 71 2.19 -20.76 -3.68
N ILE A 72 0.86 -20.58 -3.68
CA ILE A 72 0.26 -19.24 -3.73
C ILE A 72 0.61 -18.47 -2.46
N TRP A 73 0.47 -19.10 -1.30
CA TRP A 73 0.82 -18.48 -0.02
C TRP A 73 2.29 -18.03 0.02
N ALA A 74 3.21 -18.86 -0.47
CA ALA A 74 4.63 -18.51 -0.54
C ALA A 74 4.89 -17.30 -1.43
N LYS A 75 4.25 -17.21 -2.61
CA LYS A 75 4.39 -16.07 -3.52
C LYS A 75 3.84 -14.78 -2.93
N VAL A 76 2.65 -14.83 -2.32
CA VAL A 76 2.04 -13.67 -1.66
C VAL A 76 2.94 -13.17 -0.54
N VAL A 77 3.46 -14.06 0.31
CA VAL A 77 4.37 -13.69 1.40
C VAL A 77 5.69 -13.11 0.87
N ALA A 78 6.24 -13.67 -0.21
CA ALA A 78 7.47 -13.15 -0.82
C ALA A 78 7.29 -11.73 -1.38
N VAL A 79 6.21 -11.48 -2.14
CA VAL A 79 5.92 -10.16 -2.70
C VAL A 79 5.58 -9.16 -1.60
N PHE A 80 4.71 -9.54 -0.65
CA PHE A 80 4.35 -8.71 0.49
C PHE A 80 5.59 -8.30 1.30
N GLY A 81 6.43 -9.28 1.68
CA GLY A 81 7.65 -9.01 2.43
C GLY A 81 8.64 -8.11 1.69
N CYS A 82 8.85 -8.34 0.40
CA CYS A 82 9.73 -7.51 -0.43
C CYS A 82 9.26 -6.05 -0.47
N VAL A 83 7.96 -5.83 -0.70
CA VAL A 83 7.39 -4.48 -0.81
C VAL A 83 7.38 -3.77 0.53
N THR A 84 7.00 -4.47 1.62
CA THR A 84 7.03 -3.89 2.97
C THR A 84 8.44 -3.48 3.38
N VAL A 85 9.46 -4.29 3.07
CA VAL A 85 10.87 -3.93 3.36
C VAL A 85 11.28 -2.68 2.57
N ALA A 86 10.90 -2.57 1.29
CA ALA A 86 11.16 -1.38 0.50
C ALA A 86 10.53 -0.12 1.13
N CYS A 87 9.27 -0.22 1.58
CA CYS A 87 8.59 0.90 2.25
C CYS A 87 9.25 1.32 3.56
N ILE A 88 9.70 0.36 4.36
CA ILE A 88 10.43 0.68 5.60
C ILE A 88 11.71 1.45 5.29
N VAL A 89 12.46 1.06 4.26
CA VAL A 89 13.69 1.75 3.86
C VAL A 89 13.41 3.18 3.39
N SER A 90 12.35 3.39 2.59
CA SER A 90 11.95 4.73 2.13
C SER A 90 11.50 5.64 3.27
N ILE A 91 10.74 5.13 4.25
CA ILE A 91 10.30 5.91 5.42
C ILE A 91 11.50 6.32 6.27
N LEU A 92 12.46 5.40 6.48
CA LEU A 92 13.70 5.71 7.20
C LEU A 92 14.48 6.83 6.50
N LEU A 93 14.55 6.81 5.16
CA LEU A 93 15.15 7.91 4.39
C LEU A 93 14.38 9.23 4.59
N GLY A 94 13.04 9.19 4.63
CA GLY A 94 12.20 10.35 4.95
C GLY A 94 12.51 10.94 6.33
N MET A 95 12.66 10.09 7.33
CA MET A 95 13.04 10.51 8.70
C MET A 95 14.44 11.11 8.75
N VAL A 96 15.42 10.59 7.99
CA VAL A 96 16.76 11.17 7.92
C VAL A 96 16.70 12.58 7.31
N VAL A 97 15.90 12.78 6.25
CA VAL A 97 15.71 14.10 5.63
C VAL A 97 15.08 15.09 6.61
N ASP A 98 14.09 14.66 7.39
CA ASP A 98 13.44 15.51 8.39
C ASP A 98 14.39 15.85 9.56
N ALA A 99 15.29 14.93 9.94
CA ALA A 99 16.33 15.17 10.94
C ALA A 99 17.37 16.22 10.45
N VAL A 100 17.76 16.18 9.18
CA VAL A 100 18.67 17.18 8.57
C VAL A 100 18.02 18.57 8.51
N ARG A 101 16.69 18.63 8.37
CA ARG A 101 15.91 19.88 8.37
C ARG A 101 15.65 20.46 9.77
N GLY A 102 16.13 19.82 10.83
CA GLY A 102 16.01 20.31 12.20
C GLY A 102 14.67 19.99 12.89
N HIS A 103 13.84 19.11 12.32
CA HIS A 103 12.68 18.58 13.02
C HIS A 103 13.11 17.46 13.98
N ALA A 104 13.15 17.77 15.28
CA ALA A 104 13.45 16.76 16.30
C ALA A 104 12.29 15.74 16.39
N PRO A 105 12.58 14.43 16.45
CA PRO A 105 11.55 13.41 16.61
C PRO A 105 10.94 13.50 18.01
N SER A 106 9.74 14.07 18.10
CA SER A 106 8.93 14.03 19.32
C SER A 106 8.27 12.66 19.49
N ALA A 107 7.89 12.30 20.73
CA ALA A 107 7.17 11.05 21.00
C ALA A 107 5.84 10.93 20.23
N ALA A 108 5.21 12.06 19.89
CA ALA A 108 4.01 12.10 19.06
C ALA A 108 4.30 11.75 17.59
N SER A 109 5.41 12.26 17.03
CA SER A 109 5.81 11.97 15.64
C SER A 109 6.12 10.48 15.42
N LEU A 110 6.68 9.81 16.43
CA LEU A 110 6.92 8.36 16.38
C LEU A 110 5.61 7.54 16.36
N TYR A 111 4.62 7.96 17.14
CA TYR A 111 3.30 7.30 17.17
C TYR A 111 2.57 7.46 15.82
N ASP A 112 2.59 8.67 15.25
CA ASP A 112 1.97 8.95 13.95
C ASP A 112 2.67 8.19 12.81
N THR A 113 4.00 8.07 12.88
CA THR A 113 4.77 7.26 11.93
C THR A 113 4.42 5.77 12.05
N GLY A 114 4.25 5.27 13.28
CA GLY A 114 3.80 3.90 13.53
C GLY A 114 2.42 3.62 12.94
N GLN A 115 1.48 4.56 13.07
CA GLN A 115 0.16 4.46 12.43
C GLN A 115 0.28 4.45 10.91
N ALA A 116 1.10 5.35 10.33
CA ALA A 116 1.32 5.39 8.88
C ALA A 116 1.90 4.06 8.35
N ILE A 117 2.87 3.46 9.04
CA ILE A 117 3.45 2.15 8.69
C ILE A 117 2.38 1.05 8.73
N ALA A 118 1.58 0.99 9.80
CA ALA A 118 0.53 -0.01 9.93
C ALA A 118 -0.51 0.12 8.79
N GLN A 119 -0.86 1.37 8.44
CA GLN A 119 -1.79 1.67 7.36
C GLN A 119 -1.24 1.28 5.98
N MET A 120 0.01 1.63 5.67
CA MET A 120 0.68 1.22 4.42
C MET A 120 0.76 -0.30 4.31
N THR A 121 1.09 -0.98 5.40
CA THR A 121 1.16 -2.45 5.44
C THR A 121 -0.20 -3.09 5.14
N ALA A 122 -1.28 -2.54 5.69
CA ALA A 122 -2.64 -3.01 5.40
C ALA A 122 -3.03 -2.78 3.93
N VAL A 123 -2.65 -1.64 3.35
CA VAL A 123 -2.89 -1.31 1.93
C VAL A 123 -2.14 -2.28 1.01
N ILE A 124 -0.88 -2.58 1.30
CA ILE A 124 -0.07 -3.55 0.53
C ILE A 124 -0.64 -4.97 0.67
N ALA A 125 -1.06 -5.37 1.88
CA ALA A 125 -1.67 -6.68 2.11
C ALA A 125 -2.98 -6.84 1.30
N MET A 126 -3.82 -5.81 1.26
CA MET A 126 -5.05 -5.79 0.47
C MET A 126 -4.77 -5.87 -1.03
N ALA A 127 -3.81 -5.08 -1.52
CA ALA A 127 -3.46 -5.05 -2.93
C ALA A 127 -2.86 -6.38 -3.42
N THR A 128 -1.97 -6.99 -2.60
CA THR A 128 -1.38 -8.31 -2.91
C THR A 128 -2.43 -9.43 -2.88
N ALA A 129 -3.37 -9.41 -1.94
CA ALA A 129 -4.46 -10.38 -1.89
C ALA A 129 -5.44 -10.25 -3.06
N ALA A 130 -5.82 -9.02 -3.43
CA ALA A 130 -6.63 -8.77 -4.61
C ALA A 130 -5.91 -9.21 -5.90
N GLY A 131 -4.61 -8.91 -6.01
CA GLY A 131 -3.76 -9.38 -7.09
C GLY A 131 -3.73 -10.91 -7.20
N ALA A 132 -3.50 -11.61 -6.08
CA ALA A 132 -3.52 -13.07 -6.06
C ALA A 132 -4.86 -13.66 -6.49
N LEU A 133 -5.98 -13.07 -6.04
CA LEU A 133 -7.33 -13.51 -6.42
C LEU A 133 -7.55 -13.38 -7.94
N PHE A 134 -7.25 -12.22 -8.52
CA PHE A 134 -7.43 -11.98 -9.95
C PHE A 134 -6.45 -12.77 -10.82
N GLY A 135 -5.20 -12.96 -10.35
CA GLY A 135 -4.22 -13.82 -11.01
C GLY A 135 -4.69 -15.27 -11.12
N VAL A 136 -5.44 -15.77 -10.13
CA VAL A 136 -6.00 -17.12 -10.17
C VAL A 136 -7.25 -17.21 -11.05
N LEU A 137 -8.13 -16.20 -11.02
CA LEU A 137 -9.41 -16.20 -11.74
C LEU A 137 -9.27 -15.98 -13.25
N VAL A 138 -8.30 -15.17 -13.67
CA VAL A 138 -8.13 -14.73 -15.06
C VAL A 138 -7.02 -15.54 -15.76
N ARG A 139 -7.14 -15.73 -17.08
CA ARG A 139 -6.13 -16.43 -17.91
C ARG A 139 -5.23 -15.50 -18.73
N SER A 140 -5.67 -14.26 -19.00
CA SER A 140 -4.90 -13.27 -19.77
C SER A 140 -4.25 -12.25 -18.85
N ILE A 141 -2.96 -11.96 -19.09
CA ILE A 141 -2.16 -10.99 -18.32
C ILE A 141 -2.79 -9.59 -18.41
N LEU A 142 -3.15 -9.14 -19.62
CA LEU A 142 -3.72 -7.81 -19.85
C LEU A 142 -5.02 -7.59 -19.08
N VAL A 143 -5.94 -8.56 -19.16
CA VAL A 143 -7.24 -8.48 -18.47
C VAL A 143 -7.04 -8.42 -16.97
N ALA A 144 -6.14 -9.24 -16.43
CA ALA A 144 -5.86 -9.28 -15.00
C ALA A 144 -5.24 -7.98 -14.49
N VAL A 145 -4.27 -7.41 -15.22
CA VAL A 145 -3.65 -6.12 -14.85
C VAL A 145 -4.68 -5.00 -14.84
N ILE A 146 -5.55 -4.91 -15.85
CA ILE A 146 -6.62 -3.90 -15.88
C ILE A 146 -7.57 -4.08 -14.69
N LEU A 147 -7.97 -5.31 -14.39
CA LEU A 147 -8.86 -5.60 -13.26
C LEU A 147 -8.25 -5.20 -11.92
N VAL A 148 -6.95 -5.43 -11.76
CA VAL A 148 -6.23 -5.13 -10.52
C VAL A 148 -6.05 -3.63 -10.33
N LEU A 149 -5.71 -2.91 -11.41
CA LEU A 149 -5.57 -1.45 -11.36
C LEU A 149 -6.91 -0.76 -11.07
N TYR A 150 -8.02 -1.28 -11.61
CA TYR A 150 -9.33 -0.67 -11.38
C TYR A 150 -10.01 -1.19 -10.11
N ILE A 151 -10.16 -2.49 -9.95
CA ILE A 151 -10.91 -3.08 -8.82
C ILE A 151 -10.03 -3.20 -7.58
N GLY A 152 -8.80 -3.70 -7.75
CA GLY A 152 -7.86 -3.90 -6.64
C GLY A 152 -7.53 -2.60 -5.91
N GLN A 153 -7.31 -1.51 -6.65
CA GLN A 153 -7.00 -0.22 -6.03
C GLN A 153 -8.18 0.36 -5.25
N ASN A 154 -9.42 0.19 -5.72
CA ASN A 154 -10.60 0.63 -4.98
C ASN A 154 -10.79 -0.17 -3.67
N VAL A 155 -10.48 -1.46 -3.67
CA VAL A 155 -10.52 -2.29 -2.46
C VAL A 155 -9.42 -1.88 -1.47
N ALA A 156 -8.26 -1.48 -1.97
CA ALA A 156 -7.13 -1.00 -1.17
C ALA A 156 -7.37 0.37 -0.49
N VAL A 157 -8.50 1.03 -0.74
CA VAL A 157 -8.89 2.27 -0.03
C VAL A 157 -9.44 2.00 1.37
N LEU A 158 -9.89 0.78 1.68
CA LEU A 158 -10.48 0.45 2.98
C LEU A 158 -9.62 0.81 4.21
N PRO A 159 -8.30 0.53 4.23
CA PRO A 159 -7.43 0.94 5.34
C PRO A 159 -7.24 2.46 5.44
N LEU A 160 -7.53 3.22 4.38
CA LEU A 160 -7.44 4.68 4.32
C LEU A 160 -8.70 5.39 4.83
N VAL A 161 -9.81 4.65 5.04
CA VAL A 161 -11.09 5.20 5.50
C VAL A 161 -10.96 5.97 6.82
N PRO A 162 -10.27 5.49 7.87
CA PRO A 162 -10.14 6.23 9.13
C PRO A 162 -9.52 7.61 8.95
N SER A 163 -8.47 7.70 8.13
CA SER A 163 -7.80 8.97 7.83
C SER A 163 -8.64 9.91 6.97
N LEU A 164 -9.49 9.37 6.08
CA LEU A 164 -10.34 10.16 5.18
C LEU A 164 -11.55 10.78 5.90
N PHE A 165 -12.13 10.07 6.86
CA PHE A 165 -13.35 10.50 7.56
C PHE A 165 -13.09 11.17 8.91
N GLY A 166 -11.83 11.35 9.32
CA GLY A 166 -11.46 11.98 10.59
C GLY A 166 -12.01 11.24 11.81
N LEU A 167 -12.15 9.92 11.72
CA LEU A 167 -12.71 9.09 12.80
C LEU A 167 -11.74 9.04 13.99
N LEU A 168 -12.28 8.91 15.22
CA LEU A 168 -11.49 8.92 16.46
C LEU A 168 -10.30 7.93 16.43
N PRO A 169 -9.16 8.24 17.10
CA PRO A 169 -8.00 7.36 17.13
C PRO A 169 -8.27 5.94 17.67
N ALA A 170 -9.37 5.75 18.41
CA ALA A 170 -9.80 4.44 18.91
C ALA A 170 -10.34 3.49 17.82
N THR A 171 -10.95 4.00 16.75
CA THR A 171 -11.49 3.17 15.67
C THR A 171 -10.44 2.78 14.63
N PHE A 172 -9.29 3.46 14.58
CA PHE A 172 -8.19 3.17 13.65
C PHE A 172 -7.78 1.69 13.66
N TRP A 173 -7.56 1.13 14.86
CA TRP A 173 -7.14 -0.26 15.04
C TRP A 173 -8.19 -1.27 14.56
N TRP A 174 -9.47 -0.97 14.74
CA TRP A 174 -10.56 -1.82 14.26
C TRP A 174 -10.62 -1.90 12.73
N PHE A 175 -10.38 -0.78 12.04
CA PHE A 175 -10.34 -0.77 10.57
C PHE A 175 -9.13 -1.50 10.00
N ILE A 176 -7.98 -1.43 10.66
CA ILE A 176 -6.81 -2.23 10.29
C ILE A 176 -7.09 -3.72 10.47
N LEU A 177 -7.67 -4.12 11.60
CA LEU A 177 -8.02 -5.51 11.87
C LEU A 177 -9.05 -6.03 10.84
N LEU A 178 -10.07 -5.23 10.53
CA LEU A 178 -11.04 -5.53 9.48
C LEU A 178 -10.37 -5.71 8.11
N SER A 179 -9.38 -4.88 7.78
CA SER A 179 -8.62 -4.99 6.53
C SER A 179 -7.85 -6.31 6.47
N PHE A 180 -7.14 -6.69 7.53
CA PHE A 180 -6.47 -7.98 7.61
C PHE A 180 -7.45 -9.17 7.56
N ALA A 181 -8.64 -9.04 8.15
CA ALA A 181 -9.69 -10.05 8.03
C ALA A 181 -10.15 -10.21 6.56
N LEU A 182 -10.32 -9.11 5.84
CA LEU A 182 -10.70 -9.13 4.43
C LEU A 182 -9.58 -9.74 3.55
N VAL A 183 -8.32 -9.41 3.83
CA VAL A 183 -7.14 -10.06 3.21
C VAL A 183 -7.20 -11.57 3.39
N ALA A 184 -7.43 -12.04 4.62
CA ALA A 184 -7.51 -13.47 4.91
C ALA A 184 -8.64 -14.15 4.12
N VAL A 185 -9.81 -13.50 4.01
CA VAL A 185 -10.93 -13.99 3.20
C VAL A 185 -10.57 -14.05 1.72
N MET A 186 -9.97 -13.00 1.15
CA MET A 186 -9.54 -12.97 -0.25
C MET A 186 -8.51 -14.07 -0.55
N LEU A 187 -7.51 -14.26 0.30
CA LEU A 187 -6.50 -15.31 0.14
C LEU A 187 -7.11 -16.71 0.29
N TRP A 188 -8.07 -16.89 1.21
CA TRP A 188 -8.81 -18.14 1.34
C TRP A 188 -9.61 -18.46 0.06
N PHE A 189 -10.28 -17.46 -0.51
CA PHE A 189 -10.96 -17.60 -1.80
C PHE A 189 -9.99 -17.89 -2.94
N ALA A 190 -8.84 -17.21 -3.00
CA ALA A 190 -7.81 -17.45 -4.01
C ALA A 190 -7.27 -18.88 -3.94
N GLY A 191 -6.95 -19.39 -2.74
CA GLY A 191 -6.52 -20.77 -2.54
C GLY A 191 -7.60 -21.80 -2.90
N ARG A 192 -8.87 -21.50 -2.60
CA ARG A 192 -10.00 -22.36 -2.99
C ARG A 192 -10.27 -22.35 -4.49
N ALA A 193 -10.15 -21.19 -5.14
CA ALA A 193 -10.27 -21.04 -6.59
C ALA A 193 -9.15 -21.78 -7.31
N PHE A 194 -7.91 -21.74 -6.79
CA PHE A 194 -6.78 -22.44 -7.38
C PHE A 194 -6.92 -23.95 -7.34
N ARG A 195 -7.47 -24.50 -6.23
CA ARG A 195 -7.83 -25.92 -6.15
C ARG A 195 -8.81 -26.36 -7.24
N ARG A 196 -9.76 -25.48 -7.60
CA ARG A 196 -10.82 -25.79 -8.60
C ARG A 196 -10.39 -25.53 -10.04
N ALA A 197 -9.47 -24.59 -10.27
CA ALA A 197 -9.08 -24.13 -11.60
C ALA A 197 -8.12 -25.08 -12.35
N GLN A 198 -7.68 -26.18 -11.72
CA GLN A 198 -6.88 -27.23 -12.36
C GLN A 198 -7.66 -28.55 -12.41
N LEU A 199 -8.72 -28.54 -13.23
CA LEU A 199 -9.09 -29.60 -14.17
C LEU A 199 -8.71 -29.11 -15.57
#